data_AF-A0A7L3UWU3-F1
#
_entry.id   AF-A0A7L3UWU3-F1
#
_cell.length_a   1.000
_cell.length_b   1.000
_cell.length_c   1.000
_cell.angle_alpha   90.00
_cell.angle_beta   90.00
_cell.angle_gamma   90.00
#
_symmetry.space_group_name_H-M   'P 1'
#
loop_
_entity.id
_entity.type
_entity.pdbx_description
1 polymer ?
#
loop_
_entity_poly.entity_id
_entity_poly.type
_entity_poly.pdbx_seq_one_letter_code
_entity_poly.pdbx_strand_id
1 'polypeptide(L)'
;PQVSFTLELEFSCSVLLDRAELTLRATSDSTELTPQDNVVELSVPIRYEANVFLSSATNLPRYELHPLGTFSPSPGPEFTTTLKVQNLGCYPLQNITLHMALPALGHRGATILSVTKVLAENASCRLHPPHEGTPVVPVPPEELLHTER
;
A
#
# COMPACT_ATOMS: atom_id res chain seq x y z
N PRO A 1 -5.00 7.24 -51.95
CA PRO A 1 -5.70 6.38 -50.96
C PRO A 1 -5.01 6.53 -49.60
N GLN A 2 -5.78 6.79 -48.54
CA GLN A 2 -5.27 6.87 -47.17
C GLN A 2 -5.54 5.54 -46.48
N VAL A 3 -4.55 5.03 -45.76
CA VAL A 3 -4.68 3.80 -44.96
C VAL A 3 -4.49 4.19 -43.49
N SER A 4 -5.36 3.67 -42.63
CA SER A 4 -5.28 3.82 -41.18
C SER A 4 -5.07 2.45 -40.56
N PHE A 5 -4.22 2.37 -39.54
CA PHE A 5 -3.98 1.15 -38.77
C PHE A 5 -3.91 1.48 -37.28
N THR A 6 -4.21 0.48 -36.45
CA THR A 6 -4.11 0.56 -35.00
C THR A 6 -2.99 -0.36 -34.56
N LEU A 7 -2.15 0.12 -33.65
CA LEU A 7 -1.10 -0.67 -33.00
C LEU A 7 -1.45 -0.84 -31.53
N GLU A 8 -1.51 -2.09 -31.07
CA GLU A 8 -1.65 -2.43 -29.66
C GLU A 8 -0.31 -2.95 -29.15
N LEU A 9 0.11 -2.42 -28.00
CA LEU A 9 1.40 -2.70 -27.38
C LEU A 9 1.12 -3.26 -25.98
N GLU A 10 1.67 -4.43 -25.69
CA GLU A 10 1.63 -5.03 -24.36
C GLU A 10 3.04 -4.99 -23.74
N PHE A 11 3.12 -4.53 -22.49
CA PHE A 11 4.38 -4.44 -21.77
C PHE A 11 4.56 -5.66 -20.86
N SER A 12 5.76 -6.23 -20.86
CA SER A 12 6.08 -7.34 -19.96
C SER A 12 6.10 -6.89 -18.51
N CYS A 13 5.59 -7.72 -17.60
CA CYS A 13 5.62 -7.46 -16.16
C CYS A 13 7.01 -7.52 -15.51
N SER A 14 8.07 -7.78 -16.29
CA SER A 14 9.44 -7.95 -15.80
C SER A 14 10.22 -6.65 -15.65
N VAL A 15 9.81 -5.58 -16.35
CA VAL A 15 10.56 -4.30 -16.41
C VAL A 15 9.58 -3.14 -16.38
N LEU A 16 9.95 -2.08 -15.66
CA LEU A 16 9.24 -0.80 -15.67
C LEU A 16 9.92 0.12 -16.69
N LEU A 17 9.14 0.61 -17.64
CA LEU A 17 9.56 1.57 -18.65
C LEU A 17 8.95 2.92 -18.32
N ASP A 18 9.71 3.99 -18.42
CA ASP A 18 9.21 5.36 -18.25
C ASP A 18 8.44 5.83 -19.49
N ARG A 19 8.85 5.38 -20.69
CA ARG A 19 8.26 5.77 -21.97
C ARG A 19 8.24 4.62 -22.96
N ALA A 20 7.28 4.67 -23.89
CA ALA A 20 7.28 3.90 -25.11
C ALA A 20 7.70 4.80 -26.28
N GLU A 21 8.83 4.47 -26.90
CA GLU A 21 9.35 5.15 -28.09
C GLU A 21 9.02 4.31 -29.32
N LEU A 22 8.35 4.90 -30.30
CA LEU A 22 7.93 4.24 -31.53
C LEU A 22 8.39 5.05 -32.75
N THR A 23 9.16 4.41 -33.63
CA THR A 23 9.55 4.98 -34.93
C THR A 23 8.77 4.28 -36.03
N LEU A 24 7.93 5.04 -36.72
CA LEU A 24 7.18 4.55 -37.87
C LEU A 24 7.80 5.11 -39.14
N ARG A 25 8.09 4.24 -40.11
CA ARG A 25 8.66 4.62 -41.40
C ARG A 25 7.82 4.04 -42.53
N ALA A 26 7.39 4.90 -43.44
CA ALA A 26 6.80 4.47 -44.71
C ALA A 26 7.91 4.25 -45.75
N THR A 27 7.81 3.19 -46.55
CA THR A 27 8.76 2.90 -47.65
C THR A 27 8.01 2.40 -48.88
N SER A 28 8.52 2.73 -50.07
CA SER A 28 8.06 2.18 -51.34
C SER A 28 9.24 1.67 -52.17
N ASP A 29 8.97 0.99 -53.27
CA ASP A 29 9.95 0.54 -54.27
C ASP A 29 10.38 1.63 -55.25
N SER A 30 9.74 2.80 -55.20
CA SER A 30 10.09 3.96 -56.03
C SER A 30 11.35 4.68 -55.52
N THR A 31 12.04 5.39 -56.42
CA THR A 31 13.16 6.27 -56.03
C THR A 31 12.62 7.62 -55.60
N GLU A 32 12.94 8.04 -54.38
CA GLU A 32 12.42 9.26 -53.77
C GLU A 32 13.54 10.23 -53.38
N LEU A 33 13.29 11.53 -53.56
CA LEU A 33 14.27 12.60 -53.27
C LEU A 33 14.34 12.98 -51.79
N THR A 34 13.26 12.80 -51.01
CA THR A 34 13.14 13.30 -49.63
C THR A 34 12.79 12.21 -48.60
N PRO A 35 13.42 11.02 -48.59
CA PRO A 35 12.98 9.86 -47.81
C PRO A 35 12.93 10.03 -46.28
N GLN A 36 13.35 11.19 -45.75
CA GLN A 36 13.31 11.53 -44.32
C GLN A 36 11.94 12.04 -43.86
N ASP A 37 11.10 12.52 -44.78
CA ASP A 37 9.73 12.97 -44.46
C ASP A 37 8.75 11.81 -44.19
N ASN A 38 9.16 10.59 -44.57
CA ASN A 38 8.41 9.35 -44.37
C ASN A 38 8.57 8.75 -42.96
N VAL A 39 9.24 9.44 -42.04
CA VAL A 39 9.49 8.97 -40.67
C VAL A 39 8.73 9.82 -39.66
N VAL A 40 8.07 9.16 -38.71
CA VAL A 40 7.52 9.80 -37.51
C VAL A 40 8.01 9.08 -36.27
N GLU A 41 8.40 9.86 -35.27
CA GLU A 41 8.79 9.39 -33.93
C GLU A 41 7.68 9.78 -32.95
N LEU A 42 7.21 8.80 -32.19
CA LEU A 42 6.19 8.96 -31.17
C LEU A 42 6.78 8.55 -29.82
N SER A 43 6.51 9.36 -28.81
CA SER A 43 6.99 9.11 -27.47
C SER A 43 5.88 9.25 -26.44
N VAL A 44 5.51 8.14 -25.80
CA VAL A 44 4.35 8.07 -24.91
C VAL A 44 4.80 7.75 -23.48
N PRO A 45 4.52 8.60 -22.49
CA PRO A 45 4.85 8.31 -21.10
C PRO A 45 4.01 7.14 -20.57
N ILE A 46 4.63 6.22 -19.86
CA ILE A 46 3.96 5.09 -19.23
C ILE A 46 3.75 5.40 -17.75
N ARG A 47 2.54 5.13 -17.26
CA ARG A 47 2.19 5.27 -15.83
C ARG A 47 1.78 3.91 -15.31
N TYR A 48 2.27 3.58 -14.12
CA TYR A 48 1.94 2.34 -13.42
C TYR A 48 1.12 2.65 -12.18
N GLU A 49 0.18 1.78 -11.89
CA GLU A 49 -0.57 1.76 -10.65
C GLU A 49 -0.16 0.52 -9.86
N ALA A 50 0.22 0.73 -8.59
CA ALA A 50 0.54 -0.37 -7.70
C ALA A 50 -0.76 -0.97 -7.16
N ASN A 51 -0.95 -2.27 -7.33
CA ASN A 51 -2.08 -2.99 -6.76
C ASN A 51 -1.63 -3.72 -5.50
N VAL A 52 -1.76 -3.06 -4.35
CA VAL A 52 -1.35 -3.58 -3.05
C VAL A 52 -2.59 -3.84 -2.19
N PHE A 53 -2.65 -5.03 -1.61
CA PHE A 53 -3.70 -5.43 -0.69
C PHE A 53 -3.14 -5.59 0.73
N LEU A 54 -3.80 -4.95 1.69
CA LEU A 54 -3.50 -5.04 3.11
C LEU A 54 -4.61 -5.83 3.82
N SER A 55 -4.23 -6.81 4.61
CA SER A 55 -5.16 -7.55 5.47
C SER A 55 -4.59 -7.75 6.87
N SER A 56 -5.49 -7.88 7.85
CA SER A 56 -5.15 -8.10 9.25
C SER A 56 -5.94 -9.27 9.81
N ALA A 57 -5.32 -10.07 10.66
CA ALA A 57 -5.99 -11.12 11.42
C ALA A 57 -5.50 -11.08 12.87
N THR A 58 -6.41 -11.31 13.83
CA THR A 58 -6.06 -11.40 15.26
C THR A 58 -6.66 -12.65 15.88
N ASN A 59 -5.96 -13.22 16.87
CA ASN A 59 -6.47 -14.32 17.68
C ASN A 59 -7.43 -13.86 18.79
N LEU A 60 -7.55 -12.54 19.03
CA LEU A 60 -8.46 -11.97 20.03
C LEU A 60 -9.18 -10.74 19.45
N PRO A 61 -10.26 -10.93 18.68
CA PRO A 61 -11.00 -9.82 18.08
C PRO A 61 -11.81 -9.00 19.10
N ARG A 62 -12.10 -9.58 20.27
CA ARG A 62 -12.87 -8.94 21.32
C ARG A 62 -12.36 -9.40 22.69
N TYR A 63 -12.21 -8.44 23.59
CA TYR A 63 -11.92 -8.70 24.99
C TYR A 63 -13.04 -8.09 25.85
N GLU A 64 -13.71 -8.91 26.65
CA GLU A 64 -14.76 -8.46 27.55
C GLU A 64 -14.16 -8.04 28.90
N LEU A 65 -14.45 -6.80 29.29
CA LEU A 65 -14.02 -6.28 30.58
C LEU A 65 -14.92 -6.82 31.68
N HIS A 66 -14.29 -7.31 32.74
CA HIS A 66 -15.01 -7.73 33.94
C HIS A 66 -15.46 -6.50 34.74
N PRO A 67 -16.52 -6.62 35.57
CA PRO A 67 -16.99 -5.52 36.39
C PRO A 67 -15.88 -4.94 37.28
N LEU A 68 -15.97 -3.62 37.53
CA LEU A 68 -15.04 -2.88 38.36
C LEU A 68 -14.83 -3.59 39.72
N GLY A 69 -13.57 -3.83 40.09
CA GLY A 69 -13.21 -4.49 41.37
C GLY A 69 -13.03 -6.01 41.30
N THR A 70 -13.22 -6.64 40.14
CA THR A 70 -12.93 -8.06 39.91
C THR A 70 -11.67 -8.31 39.06
N PHE A 71 -10.92 -7.25 38.75
CA PHE A 71 -9.70 -7.34 37.96
C PHE A 71 -8.61 -8.10 38.72
N SER A 72 -8.10 -9.17 38.12
CA SER A 72 -6.83 -9.76 38.56
C SER A 72 -5.70 -8.75 38.34
N PRO A 73 -4.63 -8.75 39.15
CA PRO A 73 -3.45 -7.91 38.95
C PRO A 73 -2.63 -8.26 37.69
N SER A 74 -3.13 -9.17 36.84
CA SER A 74 -2.50 -9.59 35.60
C SER A 74 -2.59 -8.50 34.52
N PRO A 75 -1.59 -8.33 33.63
CA PRO A 75 -1.56 -7.34 32.54
C PRO A 75 -2.69 -7.44 31.49
N GLY A 76 -3.62 -8.38 31.63
CA GLY A 76 -4.62 -8.72 30.61
C GLY A 76 -4.16 -9.89 29.73
N PRO A 77 -4.99 -10.30 28.75
CA PRO A 77 -4.64 -11.38 27.83
C PRO A 77 -3.58 -10.92 26.83
N GLU A 78 -2.65 -11.81 26.52
CA GLU A 78 -1.79 -11.63 25.34
C GLU A 78 -2.57 -11.98 24.07
N PHE A 79 -2.37 -11.18 23.02
CA PHE A 79 -2.92 -11.44 21.72
C PHE A 79 -1.93 -11.07 20.63
N THR A 80 -2.12 -11.68 19.47
CA THR A 80 -1.31 -11.49 18.27
C THR A 80 -2.18 -10.90 17.20
N THR A 81 -1.67 -9.84 16.55
CA THR A 81 -2.24 -9.30 15.33
C THR A 81 -1.24 -9.48 14.21
N THR A 82 -1.61 -10.23 13.20
CA THR A 82 -0.82 -10.47 11.99
C THR A 82 -1.28 -9.51 10.91
N LEU A 83 -0.34 -8.79 10.31
CA LEU A 83 -0.56 -7.95 9.14
C LEU A 83 0.08 -8.60 7.91
N LYS A 84 -0.65 -8.61 6.80
CA LYS A 84 -0.18 -9.16 5.54
C LYS A 84 -0.29 -8.10 4.45
N VAL A 85 0.84 -7.81 3.81
CA VAL A 85 0.93 -6.96 2.62
C VAL A 85 1.10 -7.87 1.40
N GLN A 86 0.24 -7.72 0.40
CA GLN A 86 0.26 -8.54 -0.80
C GLN A 86 0.34 -7.64 -2.03
N ASN A 87 1.26 -7.95 -2.95
CA ASN A 87 1.23 -7.40 -4.29
C ASN A 87 0.25 -8.23 -5.13
N LEU A 88 -0.88 -7.63 -5.52
CA LEU A 88 -1.85 -8.22 -6.44
C LEU A 88 -1.57 -7.83 -7.91
N GLY A 89 -0.64 -6.90 -8.14
CA GLY A 89 -0.18 -6.53 -9.46
C GLY A 89 0.89 -7.48 -10.00
N CYS A 90 1.16 -7.38 -11.30
CA CYS A 90 2.20 -8.19 -11.92
C CYS A 90 3.60 -7.56 -11.85
N TYR A 91 3.69 -6.24 -11.68
CA TYR A 91 4.97 -5.54 -11.58
C TYR A 91 5.59 -5.70 -10.20
N PRO A 92 6.92 -5.92 -10.09
CA PRO A 92 7.59 -6.00 -8.82
C PRO A 92 7.57 -4.65 -8.11
N LEU A 93 7.19 -4.65 -6.84
CA LEU A 93 7.22 -3.47 -5.99
C LEU A 93 8.45 -3.52 -5.08
N GLN A 94 9.15 -2.41 -4.97
CA GLN A 94 10.36 -2.27 -4.15
C GLN A 94 10.21 -1.11 -3.18
N ASN A 95 10.96 -1.13 -2.07
CA ASN A 95 11.00 -0.05 -1.08
C ASN A 95 9.64 0.31 -0.48
N ILE A 96 8.74 -0.67 -0.34
CA ILE A 96 7.45 -0.47 0.32
C ILE A 96 7.69 -0.17 1.81
N THR A 97 7.14 0.94 2.28
CA THR A 97 7.13 1.30 3.70
C THR A 97 5.69 1.36 4.19
N LEU A 98 5.40 0.63 5.27
CA LEU A 98 4.11 0.65 5.95
C LEU A 98 4.24 1.42 7.26
N HIS A 99 3.45 2.49 7.42
CA HIS A 99 3.29 3.19 8.68
C HIS A 99 1.99 2.75 9.33
N MET A 100 2.07 2.27 10.58
CA MET A 100 0.91 1.83 11.35
C MET A 100 0.89 2.53 12.71
N ALA A 101 -0.27 3.02 13.10
CA ALA A 101 -0.51 3.54 14.44
C ALA A 101 -1.12 2.41 15.29
N LEU A 102 -0.50 2.15 16.44
CA LEU A 102 -1.04 1.24 17.44
C LEU A 102 -1.56 2.05 18.63
N PRO A 103 -2.78 1.79 19.11
CA PRO A 103 -3.23 2.40 20.36
C PRO A 103 -2.31 1.90 21.47
N ALA A 104 -1.74 2.82 22.26
CA ALA A 104 -0.87 2.47 23.38
C ALA A 104 -1.35 3.11 24.69
N LEU A 105 -1.82 4.35 24.60
CA LEU A 105 -2.27 5.16 25.74
C LEU A 105 -3.75 5.52 25.62
N GLY A 106 -4.46 5.39 26.74
CA GLY A 106 -5.84 5.85 26.93
C GLY A 106 -5.93 7.18 27.69
N HIS A 107 -7.10 7.45 28.26
CA HIS A 107 -7.33 8.67 29.04
C HIS A 107 -6.30 8.86 30.15
N ARG A 108 -5.81 10.10 30.33
CA ARG A 108 -4.76 10.47 31.31
C ARG A 108 -3.44 9.69 31.18
N GLY A 109 -3.16 9.14 30.00
CA GLY A 109 -1.91 8.42 29.75
C GLY A 109 -1.86 7.01 30.35
N ALA A 110 -3.01 6.43 30.70
CA ALA A 110 -3.07 5.04 31.14
C ALA A 110 -2.69 4.11 29.98
N THR A 111 -1.73 3.21 30.19
CA THR A 111 -1.35 2.21 29.18
C THR A 111 -2.52 1.25 28.96
N ILE A 112 -3.00 1.14 27.72
CA ILE A 112 -4.10 0.23 27.33
C ILE A 112 -3.61 -0.95 26.49
N LEU A 113 -2.42 -0.83 25.89
CA LEU A 113 -1.80 -1.88 25.10
C LEU A 113 -0.29 -1.69 25.12
N SER A 114 0.42 -2.80 25.29
CA SER A 114 1.89 -2.84 25.22
C SER A 114 2.31 -3.87 24.19
N VAL A 115 3.19 -3.48 23.28
CA VAL A 115 3.77 -4.40 22.29
C VAL A 115 4.90 -5.16 22.97
N THR A 116 4.73 -6.48 23.13
CA THR A 116 5.73 -7.35 23.76
C THR A 116 6.76 -7.85 22.75
N LYS A 117 6.35 -8.10 21.51
CA LYS A 117 7.20 -8.63 20.45
C LYS A 117 6.70 -8.22 19.07
N VAL A 118 7.63 -7.97 18.15
CA VAL A 118 7.36 -7.81 16.73
C VAL A 118 8.06 -8.93 15.98
N LEU A 119 7.32 -9.62 15.13
CA LEU A 119 7.82 -10.69 14.26
C LEU A 119 7.62 -10.28 12.81
N ALA A 120 8.66 -10.47 11.99
CA ALA A 120 8.63 -10.17 10.57
C ALA A 120 9.37 -11.27 9.80
N GLU A 121 8.83 -11.68 8.66
CA GLU A 121 9.43 -12.70 7.80
C GLU A 121 10.31 -12.07 6.73
N ASN A 122 9.72 -11.24 5.86
CA ASN A 122 10.39 -10.59 4.72
C ASN A 122 10.37 -9.06 4.83
N ALA A 123 10.47 -8.53 6.05
CA ALA A 123 10.44 -7.09 6.31
C ALA A 123 11.30 -6.74 7.52
N SER A 124 11.74 -5.47 7.57
CA SER A 124 12.32 -4.89 8.79
C SER A 124 11.26 -4.00 9.45
N CYS A 125 11.09 -4.14 10.76
CA CYS A 125 10.10 -3.39 11.53
C CYS A 125 10.79 -2.55 12.60
N ARG A 126 10.30 -1.33 12.80
CA ARG A 126 10.73 -0.45 13.89
C ARG A 126 9.49 0.01 14.66
N LEU A 127 9.49 -0.26 15.96
CA LEU A 127 8.49 0.26 16.87
C LEU A 127 8.96 1.62 17.39
N HIS A 128 8.10 2.61 17.26
CA HIS A 128 8.33 3.92 17.86
C HIS A 128 7.51 4.04 19.15
N PRO A 129 8.06 4.63 20.21
CA PRO A 129 7.30 4.90 21.42
C PRO A 129 6.14 5.86 21.11
N PRO A 130 5.05 5.84 21.91
CA PRO A 130 3.97 6.80 21.75
C PRO A 130 4.53 8.23 21.82
N HIS A 131 4.03 9.10 20.95
CA HIS A 131 4.45 10.50 20.91
C HIS A 131 4.11 11.18 22.25
N GLU A 132 5.12 11.73 22.90
CA GLU A 132 4.97 12.50 24.13
C GLU A 132 4.29 13.83 23.79
N GLY A 133 3.05 14.05 24.24
CA GLY A 133 2.35 15.33 24.09
C GLY A 133 1.11 15.35 23.19
N THR A 134 0.66 14.23 22.62
CA THR A 134 -0.64 14.19 21.93
C THR A 134 -1.76 14.14 22.97
N PRO A 135 -2.63 15.17 23.11
CA PRO A 135 -3.78 15.08 24.00
C PRO A 135 -4.70 13.96 23.51
N VAL A 136 -4.84 12.89 24.30
CA VAL A 136 -5.82 11.83 24.03
C VAL A 136 -7.19 12.41 24.35
N VAL A 137 -7.88 12.90 23.33
CA VAL A 137 -9.28 13.32 23.44
C VAL A 137 -10.12 12.06 23.68
N PRO A 138 -10.87 11.96 24.78
CA PRO A 138 -11.80 10.86 24.97
C PRO A 138 -12.84 10.91 23.85
N VAL A 139 -12.90 9.86 23.04
CA VAL A 139 -13.97 9.67 22.05
C VAL A 139 -15.09 8.91 22.77
N PRO A 140 -16.28 9.50 22.94
CA PRO A 140 -17.43 8.81 23.52
C PRO A 140 -17.79 7.56 22.71
N PRO A 141 -18.26 6.46 23.35
CA PRO A 141 -18.66 5.24 22.63
C PRO A 141 -19.69 5.48 21.52
N GLU A 142 -20.53 6.51 21.67
CA GLU A 142 -21.55 6.91 20.70
C GLU A 142 -20.94 7.41 19.38
N GLU A 143 -19.76 8.04 19.43
CA GLU A 143 -19.07 8.54 18.23
C GLU A 143 -18.31 7.42 17.47
N LEU A 144 -17.94 6.33 18.15
CA LEU A 144 -17.28 5.17 17.53
C LEU A 144 -18.23 4.31 16.68
N LEU A 145 -19.54 4.41 16.93
CA LEU A 145 -20.58 3.70 16.16
C LEU A 145 -20.79 4.30 14.76
N HIS A 146 -20.31 5.52 14.51
CA HIS A 146 -20.50 6.22 13.24
C HIS A 146 -19.36 6.02 12.23
N THR A 147 -18.30 5.32 12.61
CA THR A 147 -17.14 5.02 11.74
C THR A 147 -17.31 3.75 10.88
N GLU A 148 -18.40 3.00 11.05
CA GLU A 148 -18.79 1.95 10.12
C GLU A 148 -19.77 2.49 9.06
N ARG A 149 -19.27 3.31 8.13
CA ARG A 149 -19.97 3.56 6.86
C ARG A 149 -19.03 3.92 5.72
#